data_AF-A0A815C1I9-F1
#
_entry.id   AF-A0A815C1I9-F1
#
_cell.length_a   1.000
_cell.length_b   1.000
_cell.length_c   1.000
_cell.angle_alpha   90.00
_cell.angle_beta   90.00
_cell.angle_gamma   90.00
#
_symmetry.space_group_name_H-M   'P 1'
#
loop_
_entity.id
_entity.type
_entity.pdbx_description
1 polymer ?
#
loop_
_entity_poly.entity_id
_entity_poly.type
_entity_poly.pdbx_seq_one_letter_code
_entity_poly.pdbx_strand_id
1 'polypeptide(L)'
;MDNEMAHYACDCWDAECKISSGWIECVGCADRSCYDLTQHTKFSGQRLVAERQLSVPKRVQITERKINSTIIGQIFRKDTSIVVKYLESLSENQAHSLHEKLEQENEKCTINEKEFIITRSMFKLETKEKIVQVEEFIPSVIEPTFGIGRLLYVTLEHNFKIRPEDNQRKYFTLPPLIAPYKCAVLPLSVNAEFKPFVKQISDLLTQADISHKIDTSSSNIGKRYTRCDELGIPFAIAIDFDTLQQPYSIALRELESLKQVRVKIDEIVSVLQDLATEKVTWNEIFALYPIFTEQQTKRLEN
;
A
#
# COMPACT_ATOMS: atom_id res chain seq x y z
N MET A 1 -21.27 -5.29 -10.23
CA MET A 1 -22.75 -5.28 -10.37
C MET A 1 -23.39 -4.80 -9.06
N ASP A 2 -24.64 -4.32 -9.06
CA ASP A 2 -25.30 -3.81 -7.83
C ASP A 2 -25.32 -4.83 -6.67
N ASN A 3 -25.24 -6.14 -6.97
CA ASN A 3 -25.22 -7.22 -5.99
C ASN A 3 -23.82 -7.66 -5.53
N GLU A 4 -22.75 -7.05 -6.05
CA GLU A 4 -21.35 -7.36 -5.69
C GLU A 4 -20.73 -6.27 -4.80
N MET A 5 -21.44 -5.15 -4.60
CA MET A 5 -20.95 -4.03 -3.82
C MET A 5 -20.91 -4.38 -2.33
N ALA A 6 -19.78 -4.11 -1.70
CA ALA A 6 -19.67 -4.24 -0.25
C ALA A 6 -20.69 -3.32 0.44
N HIS A 7 -21.25 -3.77 1.56
CA HIS A 7 -22.30 -3.05 2.30
C HIS A 7 -21.91 -1.65 2.80
N TYR A 8 -20.60 -1.35 2.82
CA TYR A 8 -20.03 -0.07 3.25
C TYR A 8 -19.58 0.83 2.08
N ALA A 9 -19.64 0.33 0.84
CA ALA A 9 -19.16 1.06 -0.34
C ALA A 9 -20.32 1.68 -1.12
N CYS A 10 -20.07 2.81 -1.77
CA CYS A 10 -20.99 3.43 -2.73
C CYS A 10 -20.55 3.25 -4.19
N ASP A 11 -19.27 2.99 -4.43
CA ASP A 11 -18.72 2.53 -5.72
C ASP A 11 -17.45 1.69 -5.48
N CYS A 12 -17.10 0.81 -6.41
CA CYS A 12 -15.91 -0.03 -6.30
C CYS A 12 -15.33 -0.39 -7.67
N TRP A 13 -14.00 -0.29 -7.79
CA TRP A 13 -13.23 -0.69 -8.97
C TRP A 13 -12.10 -1.61 -8.57
N ASP A 14 -12.04 -2.78 -9.20
CA ASP A 14 -11.04 -3.78 -8.87
C ASP A 14 -9.99 -3.90 -9.98
N ALA A 15 -8.71 -3.90 -9.60
CA ALA A 15 -7.62 -4.25 -10.48
C ALA A 15 -7.45 -5.77 -10.50
N GLU A 16 -7.92 -6.39 -11.58
CA GLU A 16 -7.81 -7.83 -11.78
C GLU A 16 -6.59 -8.21 -12.62
N CYS A 17 -5.99 -9.35 -12.28
CA CYS A 17 -4.91 -9.95 -13.05
C CYS A 17 -5.36 -11.30 -13.60
N LYS A 18 -5.08 -11.55 -14.88
CA LYS A 18 -5.36 -12.85 -15.51
C LYS A 18 -4.26 -13.85 -15.20
N ILE A 19 -4.62 -14.97 -14.59
CA ILE A 19 -3.76 -16.11 -14.29
C ILE A 19 -4.32 -17.40 -14.90
N SER A 20 -3.63 -18.52 -14.72
CA SER A 20 -4.02 -19.84 -15.23
C SER A 20 -5.39 -20.31 -14.73
N SER A 21 -5.81 -19.92 -13.54
CA SER A 21 -7.14 -20.24 -12.99
C SER A 21 -8.24 -19.25 -13.40
N GLY A 22 -7.92 -18.16 -14.10
CA GLY A 22 -8.87 -17.13 -14.53
C GLY A 22 -8.45 -15.71 -14.11
N TRP A 23 -9.41 -14.79 -14.11
CA TRP A 23 -9.20 -13.45 -13.57
C TRP A 23 -9.33 -13.48 -12.05
N ILE A 24 -8.37 -12.86 -11.36
CA ILE A 24 -8.41 -12.67 -9.92
C ILE A 24 -8.21 -11.21 -9.56
N GLU A 25 -9.00 -10.73 -8.61
CA GLU A 25 -8.85 -9.41 -8.00
C GLU A 25 -7.53 -9.33 -7.22
N CYS A 26 -6.69 -8.34 -7.49
CA CYS A 26 -5.40 -8.15 -6.80
C CYS A 26 -5.36 -6.86 -5.97
N VAL A 27 -6.09 -5.84 -6.41
CA VAL A 27 -6.28 -4.59 -5.68
C VAL A 27 -7.75 -4.20 -5.78
N GLY A 28 -8.44 -4.13 -4.65
CA GLY A 28 -9.78 -3.55 -4.57
C GLY A 28 -9.69 -2.05 -4.31
N CYS A 29 -10.49 -1.24 -5.00
CA CYS A 29 -10.56 0.20 -4.77
C CYS A 29 -12.01 0.61 -4.47
N ALA A 30 -12.31 0.78 -3.19
CA ALA A 30 -13.66 1.09 -2.72
C ALA A 30 -13.79 2.57 -2.34
N ASP A 31 -14.87 3.22 -2.79
CA ASP A 31 -15.35 4.46 -2.19
C ASP A 31 -16.29 4.11 -1.05
N ARG A 32 -15.80 4.28 0.19
CA ARG A 32 -16.54 4.01 1.44
C ARG A 32 -17.32 5.23 1.92
N SER A 33 -17.25 6.32 1.16
CA SER A 33 -17.82 7.61 1.51
C SER A 33 -17.54 7.94 2.98
N CYS A 34 -18.58 8.29 3.73
CA CYS A 34 -18.50 8.64 5.15
C CYS A 34 -18.87 7.47 6.07
N TYR A 35 -19.04 6.24 5.56
CA TYR A 35 -19.66 5.13 6.30
C TYR A 35 -18.92 4.83 7.60
N ASP A 36 -17.61 4.59 7.54
CA ASP A 36 -16.82 4.14 8.69
C ASP A 36 -16.76 5.18 9.80
N LEU A 37 -16.45 6.43 9.44
CA LEU A 37 -16.36 7.52 10.40
C LEU A 37 -17.74 7.80 11.04
N THR A 38 -18.82 7.67 10.28
CA THR A 38 -20.19 7.80 10.81
C THR A 38 -20.51 6.69 11.80
N GLN A 39 -20.22 5.43 11.46
CA GLN A 39 -20.46 4.30 12.36
C GLN A 39 -19.60 4.42 13.63
N HIS A 40 -18.30 4.68 13.48
CA HIS A 40 -17.40 4.84 14.64
C HIS A 40 -17.79 6.02 15.52
N THR A 41 -18.24 7.14 14.96
CA THR A 41 -18.77 8.28 15.73
C THR A 41 -19.99 7.85 16.55
N LYS A 42 -20.93 7.13 15.94
CA LYS A 42 -22.16 6.66 16.60
C LYS A 42 -21.87 5.72 17.78
N PHE A 43 -20.93 4.79 17.63
CA PHE A 43 -20.64 3.80 18.68
C PHE A 43 -19.68 4.31 19.75
N SER A 44 -18.72 5.17 19.41
CA SER A 44 -17.73 5.69 20.37
C SER A 44 -18.20 6.96 21.09
N GLY A 45 -19.17 7.69 20.52
CA GLY A 45 -19.54 9.03 20.97
C GLY A 45 -18.48 10.10 20.69
N GLN A 46 -17.35 9.73 20.08
CA GLN A 46 -16.28 10.67 19.69
C GLN A 46 -16.57 11.22 18.30
N ARG A 47 -16.44 12.53 18.13
CA ARG A 47 -16.69 13.19 16.84
C ARG A 47 -15.49 12.99 15.92
N LEU A 48 -15.70 12.25 14.83
CA LEU A 48 -14.69 12.00 13.79
C LEU A 48 -14.99 12.85 12.56
N VAL A 49 -14.69 14.15 12.65
CA VAL A 49 -15.02 15.16 11.64
C VAL A 49 -13.80 15.99 11.29
N ALA A 50 -13.81 16.58 10.10
CA ALA A 50 -12.86 17.60 9.68
C ALA A 50 -13.58 18.94 9.52
N GLU A 51 -12.82 20.03 9.61
CA GLU A 51 -13.32 21.37 9.36
C GLU A 51 -12.58 21.97 8.17
N ARG A 52 -13.29 22.67 7.28
CA ARG A 52 -12.69 23.51 6.25
C ARG A 52 -13.17 24.95 6.37
N GLN A 53 -12.24 25.87 6.19
CA GLN A 53 -12.56 27.29 6.19
C GLN A 53 -13.29 27.68 4.91
N LEU A 54 -14.39 28.43 5.08
CA LEU A 54 -15.14 28.97 3.97
C LEU A 54 -14.38 30.15 3.34
N SER A 55 -14.36 30.20 2.02
CA SER A 55 -13.77 31.33 1.28
C SER A 55 -14.46 32.66 1.56
N VAL A 56 -15.76 32.61 1.87
CA VAL A 56 -16.56 33.74 2.32
C VAL A 56 -17.44 33.29 3.51
N PRO A 57 -17.47 34.04 4.63
CA PRO A 57 -18.34 33.70 5.76
C PRO A 57 -19.80 33.62 5.32
N LYS A 58 -20.47 32.51 5.66
CA LYS A 58 -21.89 32.30 5.36
C LYS A 58 -22.73 32.80 6.54
N ARG A 59 -23.73 33.64 6.27
CA ARG A 59 -24.78 34.00 7.23
C ARG A 59 -25.83 32.89 7.20
N VAL A 60 -25.97 32.15 8.28
CA VAL A 60 -26.97 31.09 8.41
C VAL A 60 -27.94 31.43 9.53
N GLN A 61 -29.22 31.15 9.32
CA GLN A 61 -30.21 31.20 10.38
C GLN A 61 -30.18 29.86 11.11
N ILE A 62 -29.79 29.88 12.39
CA ILE A 62 -29.77 28.69 13.23
C ILE A 62 -30.91 28.83 14.23
N THR A 63 -31.83 27.86 14.20
CA THR A 63 -32.91 27.75 15.19
C THR A 63 -32.44 26.90 16.35
N GLU A 64 -32.11 27.55 17.47
CA GLU A 64 -31.68 26.86 18.69
C GLU A 64 -32.88 26.53 19.58
N ARG A 65 -32.87 25.33 20.17
CA ARG A 65 -33.84 24.93 21.21
C ARG A 65 -33.38 25.49 22.56
N LYS A 66 -34.14 26.44 23.11
CA LYS A 66 -33.92 26.96 24.47
C LYS A 66 -34.78 26.15 25.44
N ILE A 67 -34.15 25.19 26.11
CA ILE A 67 -34.75 24.38 27.17
C ILE A 67 -34.30 24.95 28.52
N ASN A 68 -35.23 25.47 29.32
CA ASN A 68 -34.93 25.99 30.65
C ASN A 68 -34.96 24.87 31.70
N SER A 69 -33.83 24.16 31.81
CA SER A 69 -33.68 23.04 32.76
C SER A 69 -33.90 23.44 34.22
N THR A 70 -33.71 24.71 34.58
CA THR A 70 -33.93 25.19 35.95
C THR A 70 -35.43 25.26 36.29
N ILE A 71 -36.25 25.84 35.40
CA ILE A 71 -37.70 25.91 35.60
C ILE A 71 -38.32 24.51 35.56
N ILE A 72 -37.89 23.68 34.61
CA ILE A 72 -38.29 22.27 34.51
C ILE A 72 -37.91 21.53 35.81
N GLY A 73 -36.71 21.79 36.34
CA GLY A 73 -36.20 21.28 37.62
C GLY A 73 -37.08 21.62 38.82
N GLN A 74 -37.49 22.87 38.92
CA GLN A 74 -38.31 23.37 40.02
C GLN A 74 -39.72 22.76 40.00
N ILE A 75 -40.29 22.58 38.81
CA ILE A 75 -41.68 22.12 38.63
C ILE A 75 -41.77 20.59 38.68
N PHE A 76 -40.93 19.88 37.93
CA PHE A 76 -41.04 18.42 37.75
C PHE A 76 -40.09 17.59 38.63
N ARG A 77 -39.12 18.22 39.31
CA ARG A 77 -38.22 17.61 40.30
C ARG A 77 -37.59 16.30 39.82
N LYS A 78 -38.10 15.15 40.27
CA LYS A 78 -37.57 13.81 39.94
C LYS A 78 -37.74 13.45 38.46
N ASP A 79 -38.74 14.03 37.79
CA ASP A 79 -39.03 13.76 36.38
C ASP A 79 -38.32 14.74 35.41
N THR A 80 -37.47 15.65 35.92
CA THR A 80 -36.74 16.65 35.13
C THR A 80 -35.94 16.06 33.97
N SER A 81 -35.19 14.99 34.21
CA SER A 81 -34.36 14.38 33.16
C SER A 81 -35.20 13.77 32.03
N ILE A 82 -36.39 13.26 32.35
CA ILE A 82 -37.29 12.65 31.37
C ILE A 82 -37.83 13.74 30.44
N VAL A 83 -38.28 14.88 31.02
CA VAL A 83 -38.83 16.01 30.25
C VAL A 83 -37.74 16.67 29.39
N VAL A 84 -36.53 16.89 29.92
CA VAL A 84 -35.41 17.48 29.15
C VAL A 84 -35.03 16.57 27.97
N LYS A 85 -34.82 15.27 28.20
CA LYS A 85 -34.48 14.33 27.13
C LYS A 85 -35.56 14.24 26.05
N TYR A 86 -36.83 14.29 26.45
CA TYR A 86 -37.94 14.33 25.51
C TYR A 86 -37.87 15.56 24.60
N LEU A 87 -37.73 16.76 25.18
CA LEU A 87 -37.63 18.03 24.42
C LEU A 87 -36.38 18.06 23.52
N GLU A 88 -35.27 17.47 23.97
CA GLU A 88 -34.06 17.30 23.16
C GLU A 88 -34.26 16.31 21.99
N SER A 89 -35.09 15.27 22.18
CA SER A 89 -35.33 14.22 21.20
C SER A 89 -36.37 14.54 20.11
N LEU A 90 -37.11 15.65 20.23
CA LEU A 90 -38.13 16.05 19.24
C LEU A 90 -37.50 16.20 17.84
N SER A 91 -38.23 15.84 16.78
CA SER A 91 -37.83 16.22 15.42
C SER A 91 -38.00 17.73 15.20
N GLU A 92 -37.39 18.30 14.16
CA GLU A 92 -37.52 19.74 13.87
C GLU A 92 -38.99 20.15 13.69
N ASN A 93 -39.77 19.38 12.92
CA ASN A 93 -41.19 19.64 12.72
C ASN A 93 -41.99 19.59 14.03
N GLN A 94 -41.69 18.63 14.90
CA GLN A 94 -42.36 18.52 16.20
C GLN A 94 -41.98 19.67 17.13
N ALA A 95 -40.70 20.07 17.14
CA ALA A 95 -40.21 21.19 17.92
C ALA A 95 -40.86 22.52 17.48
N HIS A 96 -40.99 22.74 16.16
CA HIS A 96 -41.68 23.90 15.61
C HIS A 96 -43.16 23.91 15.98
N SER A 97 -43.86 22.78 15.79
CA SER A 97 -45.27 22.67 16.16
C SER A 97 -45.51 22.92 17.65
N LEU A 98 -44.65 22.38 18.53
CA LEU A 98 -44.74 22.62 19.97
C LEU A 98 -44.50 24.10 20.30
N HIS A 99 -43.49 24.73 19.68
CA HIS A 99 -43.20 26.15 19.91
C HIS A 99 -44.39 27.05 19.56
N GLU A 100 -45.03 26.82 18.41
CA GLU A 100 -46.21 27.60 17.99
C GLU A 100 -47.39 27.42 18.94
N LYS A 101 -47.65 26.19 19.41
CA LYS A 101 -48.70 25.93 20.41
C LYS A 101 -48.44 26.68 21.71
N LEU A 102 -47.19 26.67 22.18
CA LEU A 102 -46.78 27.34 23.42
C LEU A 102 -46.86 28.88 23.37
N GLU A 103 -46.97 29.47 22.17
CA GLU A 103 -47.27 30.90 22.02
C GLU A 103 -48.75 31.22 22.32
N GLN A 104 -49.64 30.24 22.19
CA GLN A 104 -51.08 30.41 22.42
C GLN A 104 -51.50 29.94 23.82
N GLU A 105 -51.11 28.73 24.20
CA GLU A 105 -51.48 28.11 25.48
C GLU A 105 -50.44 27.08 25.96
N ASN A 106 -50.54 26.66 27.21
CA ASN A 106 -49.67 25.61 27.73
C ASN A 106 -50.06 24.25 27.13
N GLU A 107 -49.07 23.48 26.67
CA GLU A 107 -49.32 22.19 26.01
C GLU A 107 -49.22 21.04 27.01
N LYS A 108 -50.19 20.13 26.98
CA LYS A 108 -50.14 18.88 27.75
C LYS A 108 -49.45 17.80 26.93
N CYS A 109 -48.27 17.37 27.36
CA CYS A 109 -47.49 16.33 26.69
C CYS A 109 -47.48 15.04 27.54
N THR A 110 -47.85 13.92 26.92
CA THR A 110 -47.73 12.60 27.55
C THR A 110 -46.38 11.99 27.22
N ILE A 111 -45.54 11.79 28.25
CA ILE A 111 -44.18 11.26 28.13
C ILE A 111 -44.07 10.06 29.07
N ASN A 112 -43.76 8.87 28.54
CA ASN A 112 -43.66 7.63 29.32
C ASN A 112 -44.87 7.39 30.24
N GLU A 113 -46.08 7.48 29.69
CA GLU A 113 -47.36 7.27 30.40
C GLU A 113 -47.66 8.27 31.53
N LYS A 114 -46.85 9.32 31.68
CA LYS A 114 -47.08 10.44 32.58
C LYS A 114 -47.41 11.70 31.80
N GLU A 115 -48.27 12.54 32.36
CA GLU A 115 -48.68 13.78 31.75
C GLU A 115 -47.92 14.97 32.33
N PHE A 116 -47.34 15.78 31.45
CA PHE A 116 -46.58 16.98 31.80
C PHE A 116 -47.17 18.20 31.10
N ILE A 117 -47.26 19.32 31.81
CA ILE A 117 -47.72 20.59 31.24
C ILE A 117 -46.50 21.43 30.88
N ILE A 118 -46.19 21.50 29.58
CA ILE A 118 -45.07 22.28 29.07
C ILE A 118 -45.55 23.73 28.88
N THR A 119 -44.69 24.67 29.26
CA THR A 119 -44.98 26.11 29.13
C THR A 119 -43.91 26.78 28.28
N ARG A 120 -44.24 27.97 27.73
CA ARG A 120 -43.29 28.80 26.96
C ARG A 120 -42.00 29.12 27.70
N SER A 121 -42.06 29.21 29.03
CA SER A 121 -40.89 29.47 29.87
C SER A 121 -39.91 28.27 29.95
N MET A 122 -40.41 27.06 29.67
CA MET A 122 -39.63 25.82 29.68
C MET A 122 -39.01 25.51 28.32
N PHE A 123 -39.71 25.81 27.24
CA PHE A 123 -39.29 25.52 25.87
C PHE A 123 -39.63 26.68 24.93
N LYS A 124 -38.62 27.12 24.19
CA LYS A 124 -38.72 28.17 23.16
C LYS A 124 -37.78 27.80 22.01
N LEU A 125 -38.20 28.07 20.77
CA LEU A 125 -37.28 28.14 19.65
C LEU A 125 -36.79 29.58 19.48
N GLU A 126 -35.49 29.74 19.28
CA GLU A 126 -34.89 31.04 19.00
C GLU A 126 -34.07 30.96 17.74
N THR A 127 -34.54 31.64 16.69
CA THR A 127 -33.78 31.76 15.44
C THR A 127 -32.81 32.93 15.57
N LYS A 128 -31.52 32.64 15.42
CA LYS A 128 -30.45 33.65 15.40
C LYS A 128 -29.68 33.59 14.09
N GLU A 129 -29.29 34.76 13.62
CA GLU A 129 -28.34 34.86 12.51
C GLU A 129 -26.93 34.64 13.07
N LYS A 130 -26.26 33.59 12.60
CA LYS A 130 -24.87 33.29 12.96
C LYS A 130 -24.00 33.36 11.70
N ILE A 131 -22.88 34.04 11.82
CA ILE A 131 -21.84 34.01 10.80
C ILE A 131 -21.01 32.76 11.05
N VAL A 132 -21.01 31.86 10.07
CA VAL A 132 -20.21 30.64 10.08
C VAL A 132 -19.02 30.82 9.15
N GLN A 133 -17.81 30.65 9.69
CA GLN A 133 -16.55 30.80 8.96
C GLN A 133 -15.92 29.44 8.59
N VAL A 134 -16.32 28.38 9.29
CA VAL A 134 -15.85 27.01 9.08
C VAL A 134 -17.05 26.12 8.83
N GLU A 135 -16.95 25.22 7.85
CA GLU A 135 -17.91 24.14 7.73
C GLU A 135 -17.28 22.82 8.19
N GLU A 136 -18.05 22.07 8.95
CA GLU A 136 -17.71 20.75 9.42
C GLU A 136 -18.27 19.72 8.46
N PHE A 137 -17.47 18.69 8.15
CA PHE A 137 -17.90 17.58 7.32
C PHE A 137 -17.23 16.28 7.78
N ILE A 138 -17.85 15.15 7.44
CA ILE A 138 -17.24 13.82 7.61
C ILE A 138 -16.44 13.53 6.34
N PRO A 139 -15.12 13.28 6.42
CA PRO A 139 -14.33 12.97 5.24
C PRO A 139 -14.81 11.73 4.51
N SER A 140 -14.83 11.81 3.17
CA SER A 140 -14.99 10.65 2.30
C SER A 140 -13.71 9.81 2.30
N VAL A 141 -13.84 8.48 2.31
CA VAL A 141 -12.70 7.55 2.32
C VAL A 141 -12.66 6.74 1.02
N ILE A 142 -11.58 6.92 0.26
CA ILE A 142 -11.22 6.02 -0.85
C ILE A 142 -10.19 5.03 -0.33
N GLU A 143 -10.50 3.74 -0.45
CA GLU A 143 -9.67 2.66 0.07
C GLU A 143 -9.11 1.79 -1.06
N PRO A 144 -7.82 1.97 -1.42
CA PRO A 144 -7.08 1.00 -2.19
C PRO A 144 -6.50 -0.10 -1.29
N THR A 145 -7.01 -1.32 -1.43
CA THR A 145 -6.61 -2.48 -0.63
C THR A 145 -5.82 -3.47 -1.48
N PHE A 146 -4.56 -3.70 -1.09
CA PHE A 146 -3.60 -4.50 -1.87
C PHE A 146 -3.48 -5.92 -1.31
N GLY A 147 -3.87 -6.91 -2.10
CA GLY A 147 -3.65 -8.32 -1.79
C GLY A 147 -2.21 -8.75 -2.06
N ILE A 148 -1.26 -8.41 -1.19
CA ILE A 148 0.20 -8.66 -1.41
C ILE A 148 0.49 -10.12 -1.78
N GLY A 149 -0.18 -11.09 -1.15
CA GLY A 149 -0.02 -12.51 -1.50
C GLY A 149 -0.47 -12.85 -2.93
N ARG A 150 -1.58 -12.25 -3.38
CA ARG A 150 -2.07 -12.40 -4.76
C ARG A 150 -1.13 -11.72 -5.76
N LEU A 151 -0.70 -10.49 -5.46
CA LEU A 151 0.26 -9.75 -6.28
C LEU A 151 1.60 -10.51 -6.44
N LEU A 152 2.10 -11.12 -5.36
CA LEU A 152 3.30 -11.96 -5.41
C LEU A 152 3.06 -13.19 -6.30
N TYR A 153 1.94 -13.88 -6.14
CA TYR A 153 1.61 -15.06 -6.95
C TYR A 153 1.50 -14.72 -8.44
N VAL A 154 0.77 -13.67 -8.78
CA VAL A 154 0.65 -13.16 -10.16
C VAL A 154 2.02 -12.81 -10.73
N THR A 155 2.85 -12.12 -9.95
CA THR A 155 4.21 -11.77 -10.35
C THR A 155 5.03 -13.02 -10.68
N LEU A 156 4.97 -14.05 -9.84
CA LEU A 156 5.67 -15.32 -10.09
C LEU A 156 5.14 -16.00 -11.35
N GLU A 157 3.83 -16.14 -11.50
CA GLU A 157 3.22 -16.84 -12.61
C GLU A 157 3.49 -16.15 -13.96
N HIS A 158 3.36 -14.83 -14.03
CA HIS A 158 3.63 -14.07 -15.26
C HIS A 158 5.09 -14.07 -15.66
N ASN A 159 6.00 -14.25 -14.71
CA ASN A 159 7.45 -14.26 -14.96
C ASN A 159 8.06 -15.66 -15.03
N PHE A 160 7.28 -16.72 -14.78
CA PHE A 160 7.75 -18.11 -14.88
C PHE A 160 7.97 -18.50 -16.34
N LYS A 161 9.18 -18.98 -16.65
CA LYS A 161 9.55 -19.43 -18.00
C LYS A 161 10.31 -20.75 -17.93
N ILE A 162 10.24 -21.50 -19.04
CA ILE A 162 11.00 -22.72 -19.28
C ILE A 162 11.94 -22.45 -20.45
N ARG A 163 13.19 -22.92 -20.36
CA ARG A 163 14.16 -22.74 -21.43
C ARG A 163 13.78 -23.59 -22.66
N PRO A 164 13.84 -23.04 -23.89
CA PRO A 164 13.49 -23.80 -25.11
C PRO A 164 14.35 -25.03 -25.35
N GLU A 165 15.62 -25.00 -24.93
CA GLU A 165 16.58 -26.07 -25.12
C GLU A 165 16.46 -27.22 -24.10
N ASP A 166 15.85 -26.96 -22.94
CA ASP A 166 15.76 -27.94 -21.84
C ASP A 166 14.54 -27.65 -20.96
N ASN A 167 13.52 -28.53 -21.07
CA ASN A 167 12.28 -28.43 -20.32
C ASN A 167 12.45 -28.57 -18.79
N GLN A 168 13.59 -29.06 -18.32
CA GLN A 168 13.90 -29.11 -16.89
C GLN A 168 14.43 -27.77 -16.36
N ARG A 169 14.96 -26.90 -17.22
CA ARG A 169 15.51 -25.60 -16.82
C ARG A 169 14.40 -24.56 -16.77
N LYS A 170 13.93 -24.33 -15.55
CA LYS A 170 12.90 -23.34 -15.20
C LYS A 170 13.57 -22.10 -14.63
N TYR A 171 12.98 -20.94 -14.85
CA TYR A 171 13.51 -19.69 -14.33
C TYR A 171 12.41 -18.64 -14.18
N PHE A 172 12.67 -17.62 -13.37
CA PHE A 172 11.81 -16.44 -13.28
C PHE A 172 12.48 -15.22 -13.88
N THR A 173 11.73 -14.46 -14.67
CA THR A 173 12.13 -13.17 -15.26
C THR A 173 11.73 -11.99 -14.39
N LEU A 174 11.95 -12.09 -13.08
CA LEU A 174 11.55 -11.03 -12.13
C LEU A 174 12.25 -9.71 -12.49
N PRO A 175 11.52 -8.58 -12.50
CA PRO A 175 12.14 -7.26 -12.65
C PRO A 175 13.27 -7.08 -11.63
N PRO A 176 14.43 -6.54 -12.04
CA PRO A 176 15.57 -6.37 -11.14
C PRO A 176 15.22 -5.64 -9.85
N LEU A 177 14.27 -4.69 -9.88
CA LEU A 177 13.83 -3.95 -8.70
C LEU A 177 13.27 -4.86 -7.59
N ILE A 178 12.55 -5.92 -7.94
CA ILE A 178 11.87 -6.82 -6.99
C ILE A 178 12.52 -8.21 -6.89
N ALA A 179 13.53 -8.50 -7.70
CA ALA A 179 14.26 -9.76 -7.61
C ALA A 179 14.86 -9.97 -6.19
N PRO A 180 14.76 -11.18 -5.58
CA PRO A 180 15.20 -11.43 -4.20
C PRO A 180 16.68 -11.14 -3.98
N TYR A 181 17.50 -11.51 -4.96
CA TYR A 181 18.91 -11.14 -5.05
C TYR A 181 19.11 -10.47 -6.39
N LYS A 182 19.91 -9.41 -6.43
CA LYS A 182 20.23 -8.68 -7.65
C LYS A 182 21.33 -9.38 -8.43
N CYS A 183 22.26 -10.02 -7.73
CA CYS A 183 23.40 -10.68 -8.35
C CYS A 183 23.77 -12.01 -7.68
N ALA A 184 24.29 -12.96 -8.45
CA ALA A 184 24.99 -14.13 -7.93
C ALA A 184 26.50 -14.00 -8.13
N VAL A 185 27.32 -14.48 -7.19
CA VAL A 185 28.80 -14.52 -7.32
C VAL A 185 29.26 -15.97 -7.40
N LEU A 186 29.80 -16.34 -8.57
CA LEU A 186 30.01 -17.73 -8.97
C LEU A 186 31.47 -17.93 -9.44
N PRO A 187 32.36 -18.56 -8.66
CA PRO A 187 33.69 -18.91 -9.17
C PRO A 187 33.60 -20.01 -10.23
N LEU A 188 34.46 -20.08 -11.23
CA LEU A 188 34.36 -21.07 -12.31
C LEU A 188 34.49 -22.51 -11.79
N SER A 189 35.29 -22.70 -10.75
CA SER A 189 35.48 -23.96 -10.04
C SER A 189 35.75 -23.71 -8.55
N VAL A 190 36.06 -24.77 -7.79
CA VAL A 190 36.44 -24.68 -6.36
C VAL A 190 37.92 -24.32 -6.15
N ASN A 191 38.63 -23.85 -7.20
CA ASN A 191 40.02 -23.44 -7.09
C ASN A 191 40.19 -22.39 -5.97
N ALA A 192 41.17 -22.61 -5.09
CA ALA A 192 41.47 -21.74 -3.96
C ALA A 192 41.86 -20.32 -4.41
N GLU A 193 42.44 -20.18 -5.61
CA GLU A 193 42.84 -18.88 -6.19
C GLU A 193 41.64 -17.96 -6.44
N PHE A 194 40.42 -18.50 -6.61
CA PHE A 194 39.22 -17.67 -6.78
C PHE A 194 38.65 -17.14 -5.46
N LYS A 195 39.00 -17.73 -4.31
CA LYS A 195 38.40 -17.36 -3.01
C LYS A 195 38.65 -15.89 -2.63
N PRO A 196 39.84 -15.31 -2.82
CA PRO A 196 40.07 -13.89 -2.54
C PRO A 196 39.15 -12.98 -3.37
N PHE A 197 38.97 -13.28 -4.66
CA PHE A 197 38.11 -12.51 -5.55
C PHE A 197 36.62 -12.65 -5.20
N VAL A 198 36.16 -13.86 -4.87
CA VAL A 198 34.78 -14.09 -4.39
C VAL A 198 34.51 -13.22 -3.16
N LYS A 199 35.43 -13.23 -2.20
CA LYS A 199 35.31 -12.42 -0.98
C LYS A 199 35.33 -10.92 -1.30
N GLN A 200 36.30 -10.47 -2.08
CA GLN A 200 36.42 -9.06 -2.48
C GLN A 200 35.14 -8.55 -3.14
N ILE A 201 34.60 -9.29 -4.11
CA ILE A 201 33.38 -8.90 -4.82
C ILE A 201 32.18 -8.91 -3.86
N SER A 202 32.05 -9.92 -3.01
CA SER A 202 30.98 -9.96 -2.00
C SER A 202 31.04 -8.76 -1.04
N ASP A 203 32.24 -8.41 -0.56
CA ASP A 203 32.44 -7.27 0.33
C ASP A 203 32.06 -5.95 -0.39
N LEU A 204 32.46 -5.77 -1.65
CA LEU A 204 32.08 -4.61 -2.47
C LEU A 204 30.56 -4.50 -2.68
N LEU A 205 29.90 -5.60 -3.02
CA LEU A 205 28.44 -5.63 -3.21
C LEU A 205 27.69 -5.35 -1.89
N THR A 206 28.19 -5.89 -0.77
CA THR A 206 27.62 -5.63 0.57
C THR A 206 27.74 -4.16 0.94
N GLN A 207 28.90 -3.54 0.72
CA GLN A 207 29.12 -2.11 1.01
C GLN A 207 28.23 -1.18 0.18
N ALA A 208 27.74 -1.66 -0.96
CA ALA A 208 26.89 -0.93 -1.89
C ALA A 208 25.39 -1.25 -1.74
N ASP A 209 25.00 -1.99 -0.69
CA ASP A 209 23.63 -2.46 -0.42
C ASP A 209 23.00 -3.29 -1.56
N ILE A 210 23.84 -4.01 -2.32
CA ILE A 210 23.40 -4.88 -3.40
C ILE A 210 23.20 -6.30 -2.86
N SER A 211 21.94 -6.70 -2.70
CA SER A 211 21.58 -8.07 -2.30
C SER A 211 22.17 -9.09 -3.29
N HIS A 212 22.99 -10.01 -2.80
CA HIS A 212 23.65 -11.00 -3.64
C HIS A 212 23.74 -12.37 -2.98
N LYS A 213 23.94 -13.41 -3.80
CA LYS A 213 24.09 -14.80 -3.36
C LYS A 213 25.41 -15.38 -3.86
N ILE A 214 26.19 -15.97 -2.97
CA ILE A 214 27.41 -16.69 -3.33
C ILE A 214 27.09 -18.17 -3.53
N ASP A 215 27.58 -18.78 -4.61
CA ASP A 215 27.52 -20.23 -4.82
C ASP A 215 28.89 -20.78 -5.23
N THR A 216 29.62 -21.26 -4.23
CA THR A 216 30.92 -21.95 -4.38
C THR A 216 30.79 -23.47 -4.31
N SER A 217 29.61 -24.02 -4.58
CA SER A 217 29.43 -25.48 -4.57
C SER A 217 30.32 -26.19 -5.61
N SER A 218 30.65 -27.46 -5.35
CA SER A 218 31.55 -28.26 -6.19
C SER A 218 31.00 -28.60 -7.58
N SER A 219 29.76 -28.23 -7.89
CA SER A 219 29.16 -28.46 -9.20
C SER A 219 29.75 -27.54 -10.27
N ASN A 220 29.67 -27.97 -11.53
CA ASN A 220 30.05 -27.14 -12.67
C ASN A 220 29.27 -25.81 -12.69
N ILE A 221 29.81 -24.82 -13.41
CA ILE A 221 29.23 -23.47 -13.46
C ILE A 221 27.82 -23.45 -14.06
N GLY A 222 27.54 -24.30 -15.05
CA GLY A 222 26.21 -24.43 -15.65
C GLY A 222 25.13 -24.81 -14.63
N LYS A 223 25.40 -25.77 -13.75
CA LYS A 223 24.48 -26.16 -12.66
C LYS A 223 24.27 -25.05 -11.63
N ARG A 224 25.25 -24.16 -11.45
CA ARG A 224 25.12 -23.00 -10.56
C ARG A 224 24.30 -21.90 -11.20
N TYR A 225 24.52 -21.63 -12.49
CA TYR A 225 23.63 -20.76 -13.26
C TYR A 225 22.18 -21.24 -13.22
N THR A 226 21.92 -22.53 -13.44
CA THR A 226 20.55 -23.06 -13.37
C THR A 226 19.90 -22.80 -12.00
N ARG A 227 20.63 -23.02 -10.89
CA ARG A 227 20.10 -22.72 -9.53
C ARG A 227 19.82 -21.22 -9.31
N CYS A 228 20.66 -20.34 -9.86
CA CYS A 228 20.45 -18.90 -9.78
C CYS A 228 19.26 -18.46 -10.65
N ASP A 229 19.16 -19.01 -11.86
CA ASP A 229 18.06 -18.74 -12.79
C ASP A 229 16.71 -19.20 -12.20
N GLU A 230 16.67 -20.39 -11.57
CA GLU A 230 15.49 -20.92 -10.85
C GLU A 230 15.02 -20.02 -9.70
N LEU A 231 15.93 -19.27 -9.08
CA LEU A 231 15.63 -18.29 -8.04
C LEU A 231 15.26 -16.90 -8.58
N GLY A 232 15.31 -16.70 -9.91
CA GLY A 232 15.03 -15.43 -10.55
C GLY A 232 16.08 -14.35 -10.28
N ILE A 233 17.35 -14.73 -10.11
CA ILE A 233 18.45 -13.78 -9.91
C ILE A 233 18.84 -13.20 -11.29
N PRO A 234 18.64 -11.90 -11.56
CA PRO A 234 18.72 -11.34 -12.90
C PRO A 234 20.16 -11.29 -13.45
N PHE A 235 21.16 -11.16 -12.57
CA PHE A 235 22.56 -11.07 -12.97
C PHE A 235 23.44 -12.09 -12.24
N ALA A 236 24.50 -12.55 -12.90
CA ALA A 236 25.49 -13.42 -12.29
C ALA A 236 26.90 -13.00 -12.68
N ILE A 237 27.76 -12.82 -11.69
CA ILE A 237 29.19 -12.62 -11.83
C ILE A 237 29.87 -13.99 -11.85
N ALA A 238 30.62 -14.27 -12.91
CA ALA A 238 31.52 -15.41 -12.98
C ALA A 238 32.98 -14.97 -12.80
N ILE A 239 33.68 -15.65 -11.88
CA ILE A 239 35.10 -15.46 -11.59
C ILE A 239 35.85 -16.63 -12.21
N ASP A 240 36.64 -16.36 -13.25
CA ASP A 240 37.35 -17.35 -14.06
C ASP A 240 38.87 -17.15 -14.01
N PHE A 241 39.62 -17.92 -14.81
CA PHE A 241 41.09 -17.82 -14.81
C PHE A 241 41.58 -16.48 -15.35
N ASP A 242 40.84 -15.84 -16.27
CA ASP A 242 41.14 -14.49 -16.75
C ASP A 242 40.99 -13.46 -15.61
N THR A 243 40.18 -13.74 -14.59
CA THR A 243 40.05 -12.88 -13.40
C THR A 243 41.35 -12.82 -12.58
N LEU A 244 42.20 -13.85 -12.68
CA LEU A 244 43.48 -13.89 -11.98
C LEU A 244 44.54 -13.01 -12.67
N GLN A 245 44.30 -12.60 -13.92
CA GLN A 245 45.20 -11.78 -14.71
C GLN A 245 44.90 -10.29 -14.55
N GLN A 246 45.95 -9.47 -14.63
CA GLN A 246 45.83 -8.01 -14.59
C GLN A 246 45.66 -7.45 -16.02
N PRO A 247 44.74 -6.49 -16.25
CA PRO A 247 43.82 -5.89 -15.28
C PRO A 247 42.69 -6.83 -14.86
N TYR A 248 42.40 -6.87 -13.54
CA TYR A 248 41.36 -7.75 -13.01
C TYR A 248 39.98 -7.42 -13.57
N SER A 249 39.36 -8.43 -14.16
CA SER A 249 38.04 -8.33 -14.76
C SER A 249 37.25 -9.61 -14.53
N ILE A 250 35.93 -9.52 -14.61
CA ILE A 250 34.98 -10.61 -14.37
C ILE A 250 33.98 -10.69 -15.52
N ALA A 251 33.37 -11.86 -15.68
CA ALA A 251 32.26 -12.01 -16.61
C ALA A 251 30.95 -11.68 -15.87
N LEU A 252 30.18 -10.73 -16.41
CA LEU A 252 28.83 -10.42 -15.96
C LEU A 252 27.83 -11.04 -16.95
N ARG A 253 26.94 -11.88 -16.45
CA ARG A 253 25.88 -12.57 -17.20
C ARG A 253 24.51 -12.01 -16.86
N GLU A 254 23.65 -11.90 -17.86
CA GLU A 254 22.22 -11.65 -17.67
C GLU A 254 21.38 -12.92 -17.86
N LEU A 255 20.35 -13.05 -17.03
CA LEU A 255 19.52 -14.23 -16.90
C LEU A 255 18.73 -14.53 -18.18
N GLU A 256 18.06 -13.56 -18.79
CA GLU A 256 17.10 -13.85 -19.87
C GLU A 256 17.82 -14.27 -21.16
N SER A 257 18.74 -13.44 -21.66
CA SER A 257 19.51 -13.66 -22.89
C SER A 257 20.65 -14.66 -22.73
N LEU A 258 21.06 -14.99 -21.50
CA LEU A 258 22.24 -15.81 -21.16
C LEU A 258 23.58 -15.20 -21.61
N LYS A 259 23.56 -14.00 -22.20
CA LYS A 259 24.74 -13.34 -22.75
C LYS A 259 25.63 -12.82 -21.63
N GLN A 260 26.90 -12.64 -21.96
CA GLN A 260 27.93 -12.23 -21.01
C GLN A 260 28.78 -11.10 -21.57
N VAL A 261 29.19 -10.19 -20.70
CA VAL A 261 30.17 -9.14 -20.97
C VAL A 261 31.32 -9.20 -19.97
N ARG A 262 32.47 -8.66 -20.36
CA ARG A 262 33.63 -8.51 -19.46
C ARG A 262 33.61 -7.12 -18.83
N VAL A 263 33.57 -7.08 -17.50
CA VAL A 263 33.54 -5.84 -16.71
C VAL A 263 34.73 -5.83 -15.78
N LYS A 264 35.39 -4.68 -15.59
CA LYS A 264 36.45 -4.56 -14.60
C LYS A 264 35.87 -4.62 -13.18
N ILE A 265 36.64 -5.14 -12.22
CA ILE A 265 36.14 -5.29 -10.84
C ILE A 265 35.81 -3.94 -10.17
N ASP A 266 36.49 -2.86 -10.55
CA ASP A 266 36.24 -1.50 -10.05
C ASP A 266 34.94 -0.87 -10.58
N GLU A 267 34.47 -1.30 -11.76
CA GLU A 267 33.25 -0.77 -12.40
C GLU A 267 31.98 -1.54 -12.00
N ILE A 268 32.11 -2.76 -11.46
CA ILE A 268 30.98 -3.69 -11.27
C ILE A 268 29.87 -3.16 -10.37
N VAL A 269 30.23 -2.41 -9.31
CA VAL A 269 29.25 -1.88 -8.35
C VAL A 269 28.32 -0.88 -9.03
N SER A 270 28.88 0.07 -9.79
CA SER A 270 28.09 1.08 -10.52
C SER A 270 27.18 0.40 -11.54
N VAL A 271 27.72 -0.55 -12.30
CA VAL A 271 26.96 -1.28 -13.32
C VAL A 271 25.77 -2.02 -12.72
N LEU A 272 25.98 -2.76 -11.62
CA LEU A 272 24.92 -3.50 -10.96
C LEU A 272 23.90 -2.59 -10.26
N GLN A 273 24.30 -1.45 -9.70
CA GLN A 273 23.37 -0.48 -9.13
C GLN A 273 22.43 0.08 -10.20
N ASP A 274 22.98 0.50 -11.34
CA ASP A 274 22.17 1.07 -12.42
C ASP A 274 21.25 0.02 -13.05
N LEU A 275 21.72 -1.22 -13.21
CA LEU A 275 20.88 -2.33 -13.67
C LEU A 275 19.80 -2.73 -12.65
N ALA A 276 20.14 -2.81 -11.36
CA ALA A 276 19.21 -3.21 -10.31
C ALA A 276 18.13 -2.16 -10.02
N THR A 277 18.44 -0.90 -10.30
CA THR A 277 17.50 0.23 -10.20
C THR A 277 16.86 0.59 -11.55
N GLU A 278 17.11 -0.21 -12.59
CA GLU A 278 16.57 -0.05 -13.94
C GLU A 278 16.85 1.33 -14.57
N LYS A 279 17.94 2.00 -14.16
CA LYS A 279 18.42 3.24 -14.80
C LYS A 279 19.06 2.96 -16.15
N VAL A 280 19.63 1.77 -16.32
CA VAL A 280 20.16 1.26 -17.59
C VAL A 280 19.60 -0.12 -17.84
N THR A 281 19.47 -0.46 -19.12
CA THR A 281 19.03 -1.76 -19.59
C THR A 281 20.21 -2.69 -19.85
N TRP A 282 19.95 -3.99 -19.87
CA TRP A 282 20.96 -4.97 -20.24
C TRP A 282 21.53 -4.73 -21.65
N ASN A 283 20.69 -4.28 -22.60
CA ASN A 283 21.14 -4.02 -23.97
C ASN A 283 22.16 -2.86 -24.04
N GLU A 284 22.00 -1.84 -23.21
CA GLU A 284 22.97 -0.73 -23.11
C GLU A 284 24.31 -1.21 -22.53
N ILE A 285 24.27 -2.01 -21.47
CA ILE A 285 25.47 -2.65 -20.90
C ILE A 285 26.14 -3.58 -21.92
N PHE A 286 25.33 -4.37 -22.65
CA PHE A 286 25.82 -5.29 -23.68
C PHE A 286 26.50 -4.56 -24.85
N ALA A 287 26.07 -3.35 -25.18
CA ALA A 287 26.70 -2.51 -26.20
C ALA A 287 27.95 -1.78 -25.71
N LEU A 288 28.02 -1.46 -24.40
CA LEU A 288 29.11 -0.68 -23.81
C LEU A 288 30.35 -1.53 -23.47
N TYR A 289 30.14 -2.77 -23.02
CA TYR A 289 31.22 -3.63 -22.52
C TYR A 289 31.63 -4.71 -23.53
N PRO A 290 32.91 -5.16 -23.52
CA PRO A 290 33.37 -6.24 -24.37
C PRO A 290 32.54 -7.52 -24.18
N ILE A 291 32.04 -8.09 -25.27
CA ILE A 291 31.28 -9.34 -25.24
C ILE A 291 32.21 -10.48 -24.82
N PHE A 292 31.76 -11.26 -23.84
CA PHE A 292 32.48 -12.46 -23.41
C PHE A 292 32.00 -13.66 -24.25
N THR A 293 32.91 -14.26 -25.01
CA THR A 293 32.66 -15.47 -25.81
C THR A 293 33.21 -16.70 -25.10
N GLU A 294 34.51 -16.70 -24.78
CA GLU A 294 35.20 -17.72 -24.00
C GLU A 294 36.36 -17.10 -23.22
N GLN A 295 36.82 -17.76 -22.15
CA GLN A 295 38.04 -17.36 -21.43
C GLN A 295 39.28 -17.64 -22.27
N GLN A 296 40.25 -16.73 -22.25
CA GLN A 296 41.49 -16.85 -23.02
C GLN A 296 42.55 -17.69 -22.27
N THR A 297 42.54 -17.62 -20.95
CA THR A 297 43.49 -18.33 -20.09
C THR A 297 42.89 -19.66 -19.62
N LYS A 298 43.59 -20.76 -19.87
CA LYS A 298 43.28 -22.07 -19.27
C LYS A 298 44.20 -22.31 -18.08
N ARG A 299 43.76 -23.16 -17.14
CA ARG A 299 44.60 -23.63 -16.03
C ARG A 299 45.92 -24.16 -16.62
N LEU A 300 47.05 -23.61 -16.17
CA LEU A 300 48.35 -24.19 -16.45
C LEU A 300 48.36 -25.58 -15.78
N GLU A 301 48.36 -26.63 -16.59
CA GLU A 301 48.56 -28.00 -16.10
C GLU A 301 50.02 -28.08 -15.62
N ASN A 302 50.19 -28.09 -14.29
CA ASN A 302 51.40 -28.58 -13.63
C ASN A 302 51.10 -29.98 -13.09
#